data_AF-A0A8S1F9Q6-F1
#
_entry.id   AF-A0A8S1F9Q6-F1
#
_cell.length_a   1.000
_cell.length_b   1.000
_cell.length_c   1.000
_cell.angle_alpha   90.00
_cell.angle_beta   90.00
_cell.angle_gamma   90.00
#
_symmetry.space_group_name_H-M   'P 1'
#
loop_
_entity.id
_entity.type
_entity.pdbx_description
1 polymer ?
#
loop_
_entity_poly.entity_id
_entity_poly.type
_entity_poly.pdbx_seq_one_letter_code
_entity_poly.pdbx_strand_id
1 'polypeptide(L)'
;MSLDYINNLIDGASEEVRNAYNEIVQITGTPDFYYIPKKQRFIMVNAVVEDLSGQHQDELMELNLKAKKYCRSLNVDTPPYTLGNILGSRLGNGAILTK
;
A
#
# COMPACT_ATOMS: atom_id res chain seq x y z
N MET A 1 12.51 -13.88 -1.72
CA MET A 1 12.02 -13.79 -3.12
C MET A 1 10.88 -12.80 -3.30
N SER A 2 9.75 -12.89 -2.58
CA SER A 2 8.64 -11.93 -2.78
C SER A 2 8.89 -10.54 -2.18
N LEU A 3 9.47 -10.48 -0.98
CA LEU A 3 9.88 -9.22 -0.33
C LEU A 3 11.00 -8.50 -1.07
N ASP A 4 11.98 -9.24 -1.60
CA ASP A 4 13.13 -8.63 -2.32
C ASP A 4 12.67 -7.88 -3.57
N TYR A 5 11.69 -8.39 -4.31
CA TYR A 5 11.14 -7.69 -5.47
C TYR A 5 10.39 -6.41 -5.08
N ILE A 6 9.61 -6.46 -4.01
CA ILE A 6 8.85 -5.31 -3.49
C ILE A 6 9.81 -4.23 -2.97
N ASN A 7 10.87 -4.62 -2.25
CA ASN A 7 11.89 -3.69 -1.77
C ASN A 7 12.64 -3.05 -2.95
N ASN A 8 13.01 -3.82 -3.98
CA ASN A 8 13.63 -3.27 -5.19
C ASN A 8 12.73 -2.28 -5.95
N LEU A 9 11.41 -2.48 -5.94
CA LEU A 9 10.46 -1.53 -6.54
C LEU A 9 10.46 -0.19 -5.81
N ILE A 10 10.54 -0.20 -4.47
CA ILE A 10 10.60 1.00 -3.65
C ILE A 10 11.98 1.65 -3.74
N ASP A 11 13.06 0.87 -3.70
CA ASP A 11 14.43 1.39 -3.75
C ASP A 11 14.73 2.14 -5.06
N GLY A 12 14.08 1.73 -6.16
CA GLY A 12 14.15 2.39 -7.46
C GLY A 12 13.20 3.57 -7.65
N ALA A 13 12.37 3.91 -6.66
CA ALA A 13 11.44 5.02 -6.71
C ALA A 13 12.10 6.36 -6.31
N SER A 14 11.42 7.47 -6.61
CA SER A 14 11.80 8.80 -6.13
C SER A 14 11.91 8.87 -4.60
N GLU A 15 12.70 9.82 -4.09
CA GLU A 15 12.91 9.97 -2.65
C GLU A 15 11.61 10.30 -1.91
N GLU A 16 10.76 11.13 -2.52
CA GLU A 16 9.45 11.51 -2.03
C GLU A 16 8.51 10.30 -1.92
N VAL A 17 8.48 9.45 -2.95
CA VAL A 17 7.66 8.22 -2.95
C VAL A 17 8.16 7.22 -1.90
N ARG A 18 9.48 7.08 -1.75
CA ARG A 18 10.08 6.24 -0.69
C ARG A 18 9.73 6.74 0.70
N ASN A 19 9.83 8.05 0.92
CA ASN A 19 9.50 8.67 2.20
C ASN A 19 8.01 8.49 2.55
N ALA A 20 7.12 8.76 1.60
CA ALA A 20 5.68 8.53 1.78
C ALA A 20 5.36 7.05 2.03
N TYR A 21 6.00 6.12 1.32
CA TYR A 21 5.82 4.69 1.57
C TYR A 21 6.30 4.29 2.97
N ASN A 22 7.46 4.79 3.41
CA ASN A 22 7.98 4.54 4.75
C ASN A 22 7.05 5.08 5.83
N GLU A 23 6.45 6.25 5.64
CA GLU A 23 5.46 6.81 6.55
C GLU A 23 4.21 5.91 6.64
N ILE A 24 3.69 5.44 5.50
CA ILE A 24 2.57 4.49 5.48
C ILE A 24 2.93 3.20 6.23
N VAL A 25 4.13 2.67 6.03
CA VAL A 25 4.62 1.48 6.75
C VAL A 25 4.73 1.74 8.25
N GLN A 26 5.18 2.93 8.68
CA GLN A 26 5.24 3.29 10.10
C GLN A 26 3.84 3.38 10.72
N ILE A 27 2.90 4.06 10.07
CA ILE A 27 1.52 4.19 10.54
C ILE A 27 0.88 2.81 10.67
N THR A 28 0.99 2.00 9.62
CA THR A 28 0.36 0.67 9.53
C THR A 28 1.10 -0.38 10.36
N GLY A 29 2.35 -0.15 10.74
CA GLY A 29 3.11 -1.00 11.64
C GLY A 29 2.68 -0.89 13.11
N THR A 30 1.90 0.13 13.47
CA THR A 30 1.37 0.26 14.83
C THR A 30 0.13 -0.63 15.04
N PRO A 31 0.06 -1.42 16.12
CA PRO A 31 -1.14 -2.23 16.42
C PRO A 31 -2.41 -1.37 16.55
N ASP A 32 -2.28 -0.20 17.17
CA ASP A 32 -3.36 0.79 17.39
C ASP A 32 -4.07 1.21 16.11
N PHE A 33 -3.33 1.27 14.99
CA PHE A 33 -3.90 1.56 13.69
C PHE A 33 -5.00 0.57 13.30
N TYR A 34 -4.92 -0.70 13.69
CA TYR A 34 -5.95 -1.68 13.33
C TYR A 34 -7.18 -1.67 14.25
N TYR A 35 -7.10 -0.98 15.41
CA TYR A 35 -8.22 -0.81 16.34
C TYR A 35 -9.16 0.35 15.97
N ILE A 36 -8.73 1.26 15.08
CA ILE A 36 -9.58 2.34 14.59
C ILE A 36 -10.47 1.91 13.39
N PRO A 37 -11.62 2.57 13.17
CA PRO A 37 -12.51 2.31 12.05
C PRO A 37 -11.81 2.28 10.69
N LYS A 38 -12.20 1.34 9.81
CA LYS A 38 -11.63 1.18 8.46
C LYS A 38 -11.61 2.49 7.64
N LYS A 39 -12.65 3.31 7.78
CA LYS A 39 -12.72 4.62 7.11
C LYS A 39 -11.65 5.57 7.60
N GLN A 40 -11.37 5.61 8.90
CA GLN A 40 -10.33 6.47 9.48
C GLN A 40 -8.94 6.00 9.07
N ARG A 41 -8.70 4.69 9.06
CA ARG A 41 -7.45 4.11 8.51
C ARG A 41 -7.20 4.53 7.07
N PHE A 42 -8.22 4.42 6.22
CA PHE A 42 -8.13 4.87 4.83
C PHE A 42 -7.79 6.36 4.75
N ILE A 43 -8.47 7.21 5.52
CA ILE A 43 -8.22 8.66 5.51
C ILE A 43 -6.77 8.96 5.92
N MET A 44 -6.25 8.31 6.95
CA MET A 44 -4.86 8.51 7.40
C MET A 44 -3.85 8.15 6.32
N VAL A 45 -4.00 6.98 5.69
CA VAL A 45 -3.08 6.53 4.63
C VAL A 45 -3.26 7.36 3.35
N ASN A 46 -4.49 7.72 3.00
CA ASN A 46 -4.78 8.54 1.84
C ASN A 46 -4.24 9.97 1.99
N ALA A 47 -4.22 10.52 3.21
CA ALA A 47 -3.62 11.83 3.47
C ALA A 47 -2.12 11.86 3.12
N VAL A 48 -1.37 10.80 3.44
CA VAL A 48 0.06 10.68 3.08
C VAL A 48 0.24 10.61 1.56
N VAL A 49 -0.66 9.91 0.86
CA VAL A 49 -0.65 9.85 -0.61
C VAL A 49 -1.04 11.20 -1.22
N GLU A 50 -2.03 11.89 -0.66
CA GLU A 50 -2.48 13.20 -1.15
C GLU A 50 -1.47 14.32 -0.94
N ASP A 51 -0.57 14.19 0.03
CA ASP A 51 0.54 15.14 0.26
C ASP A 51 1.61 15.09 -0.85
N LEU A 52 1.72 13.97 -1.56
CA LEU A 52 2.60 13.85 -2.73
C LEU A 52 2.13 14.74 -3.89
N SER A 53 3.07 15.22 -4.70
CA SER A 53 2.75 15.87 -5.98
C SER A 53 2.05 14.88 -6.93
N GLY A 54 1.24 15.38 -7.88
CA GLY A 54 0.52 14.51 -8.82
C GLY A 54 1.41 13.51 -9.57
N GLN A 55 2.63 13.90 -9.94
CA GLN A 55 3.60 13.01 -10.57
C GLN A 55 4.05 11.88 -9.63
N HIS A 56 4.32 12.19 -8.36
CA HIS A 56 4.74 11.21 -7.37
C HIS A 56 3.57 10.31 -6.91
N GLN A 57 2.34 10.83 -6.93
CA GLN A 57 1.13 10.04 -6.72
C GLN A 57 0.98 8.97 -7.82
N ASP A 58 1.14 9.37 -9.08
CA ASP A 58 1.07 8.46 -10.22
C ASP A 58 2.17 7.38 -10.14
N GLU A 59 3.40 7.79 -9.80
CA GLU A 59 4.52 6.86 -9.59
C GLU A 59 4.22 5.83 -8.49
N LEU A 60 3.74 6.29 -7.32
CA LEU A 60 3.38 5.39 -6.22
C LEU A 60 2.25 4.43 -6.61
N MET A 61 1.25 4.91 -7.37
CA MET A 61 0.15 4.07 -7.86
C MET A 61 0.62 3.04 -8.89
N GLU A 62 1.55 3.40 -9.77
CA GLU A 62 2.17 2.47 -10.71
C GLU A 62 2.97 1.38 -10.01
N LEU A 63 3.79 1.74 -9.01
CA LEU A 63 4.55 0.78 -8.20
C LEU A 63 3.61 -0.15 -7.44
N ASN A 64 2.55 0.40 -6.85
CA ASN A 64 1.50 -0.36 -6.19
C ASN A 64 0.81 -1.34 -7.17
N LEU A 65 0.54 -0.94 -8.41
CA LEU A 65 -0.02 -1.83 -9.43
C LEU A 65 0.96 -2.96 -9.83
N LYS A 66 2.25 -2.64 -9.99
CA LYS A 66 3.31 -3.63 -10.31
C LYS A 66 3.43 -4.67 -9.19
N ALA A 67 3.49 -4.22 -7.93
CA ALA A 67 3.52 -5.10 -6.77
C ALA A 67 2.26 -5.98 -6.69
N LYS A 68 1.07 -5.42 -6.92
CA LYS A 68 -0.19 -6.18 -6.93
C LYS A 68 -0.18 -7.30 -7.98
N LYS A 69 0.29 -7.01 -9.20
CA LYS A 69 0.41 -8.01 -10.27
C LYS A 69 1.40 -9.11 -9.89
N TYR A 70 2.54 -8.73 -9.32
CA TYR A 70 3.57 -9.67 -8.88
C TYR A 70 3.06 -10.60 -7.77
N CYS A 71 2.46 -10.07 -6.70
CA CYS A 71 1.87 -10.88 -5.63
C CYS A 71 0.80 -11.84 -6.16
N ARG A 72 -0.06 -11.36 -7.07
CA ARG A 72 -1.08 -12.20 -7.72
C ARG A 72 -0.47 -13.32 -8.56
N SER A 73 0.62 -13.05 -9.28
CA SER A 73 1.32 -14.07 -10.07
C SER A 73 1.92 -15.19 -9.22
N LEU A 74 2.24 -14.88 -7.96
CA LEU A 74 2.74 -15.83 -6.97
C LEU A 74 1.64 -16.48 -6.13
N ASN A 75 0.36 -16.17 -6.38
CA ASN A 75 -0.78 -16.56 -5.52
C ASN A 75 -0.58 -16.17 -4.05
N VAL A 76 0.04 -15.01 -3.80
CA VAL A 76 0.25 -14.47 -2.46
C VAL A 76 -0.75 -13.34 -2.20
N ASP A 77 -1.51 -13.46 -1.11
CA ASP A 77 -2.38 -12.39 -0.65
C ASP A 77 -1.56 -11.18 -0.18
N THR A 78 -1.99 -9.98 -0.57
CA THR A 78 -1.33 -8.74 -0.20
C THR A 78 -2.05 -8.11 1.00
N PRO A 79 -1.41 -8.00 2.17
CA PRO A 79 -2.02 -7.41 3.36
C PRO A 79 -2.56 -5.99 3.09
N PRO A 80 -3.57 -5.53 3.84
CA PRO A 80 -4.08 -4.17 3.68
C PRO A 80 -3.00 -3.15 4.04
N TYR A 81 -2.91 -2.08 3.24
CA TYR A 81 -2.01 -0.95 3.41
C TYR A 81 -0.51 -1.26 3.17
N THR A 82 -0.18 -2.38 2.54
CA THR A 82 1.17 -2.67 2.03
C THR A 82 1.27 -2.38 0.53
N LEU A 83 2.49 -2.36 -0.03
CA LEU A 83 2.65 -2.23 -1.48
C LEU A 83 1.93 -3.36 -2.22
N GLY A 84 1.09 -3.00 -3.20
CA GLY A 84 0.13 -3.90 -3.86
C GLY A 84 -1.31 -3.76 -3.35
N ASN A 85 -1.49 -3.14 -2.18
CA ASN A 85 -2.77 -2.85 -1.55
C ASN A 85 -2.72 -1.58 -0.67
N ILE A 86 -1.99 -0.55 -1.13
CA ILE A 86 -1.58 0.57 -0.28
C ILE A 86 -2.76 1.38 0.30
N LEU A 87 -3.88 1.44 -0.43
CA LEU A 87 -5.12 2.09 0.03
C LEU A 87 -6.06 1.16 0.79
N GLY A 88 -5.58 -0.02 1.22
CA GLY A 88 -6.38 -1.03 1.92
C GLY A 88 -7.59 -1.52 1.12
N SER A 89 -7.51 -1.41 -0.22
CA SER A 89 -8.58 -1.60 -1.21
C SER A 89 -9.78 -0.69 -0.94
N ARG A 90 -9.83 0.50 -1.58
CA ARG A 90 -10.95 1.47 -1.57
C ARG A 90 -12.32 0.78 -1.36
N LEU A 91 -12.81 0.77 -0.12
CA LEU A 91 -14.19 0.47 0.32
C LEU A 91 -14.99 -0.55 -0.52
N GLY A 92 -14.43 -1.72 -0.85
CA GLY A 92 -15.16 -2.82 -1.46
C GLY A 92 -15.63 -3.82 -0.42
N ASN A 93 -16.93 -3.89 -0.14
CA ASN A 93 -17.52 -5.14 0.33
C ASN A 93 -17.22 -6.21 -0.72
N GLY A 94 -16.55 -7.31 -0.33
CA GLY A 94 -16.43 -8.48 -1.22
C GLY A 94 -15.00 -9.00 -1.43
N ALA A 95 -14.36 -9.43 -0.36
CA ALA A 95 -13.67 -10.72 -0.41
C ALA A 95 -14.20 -11.53 0.78
N ILE A 96 -15.44 -11.99 0.64
CA ILE A 96 -15.90 -13.13 1.42
C ILE A 96 -14.99 -14.28 0.97
N LEU A 97 -14.13 -14.76 1.86
CA LEU A 97 -13.56 -16.08 1.75
C LEU A 97 -14.72 -17.07 1.85
N THR A 98 -15.36 -17.39 0.72
CA THR A 98 -16.21 -18.57 0.66
C THR A 98 -15.29 -19.79 0.74
N LYS A 99 -15.55 -20.63 1.75
CA LYS A 99 -15.08 -22.03 1.82
C LYS A 99 -15.51 -22.81 0.58
#